data_AF-A0A0R2K4H6-F1
#
_entry.id   AF-A0A0R2K4H6-F1
#
_cell.length_a   1.000
_cell.length_b   1.000
_cell.length_c   1.000
_cell.angle_alpha   90.00
_cell.angle_beta   90.00
_cell.angle_gamma   90.00
#
_symmetry.space_group_name_H-M   'P 1'
#
loop_
_entity.id
_entity.type
_entity.pdbx_description
1 polymer ?
#
loop_
_entity_poly.entity_id
_entity_poly.type
_entity_poly.pdbx_seq_one_letter_code
_entity_poly.pdbx_strand_id
1 'polypeptide(L)' 'MQDNNNEISDGALSEQELRMMCDYFSIEPQTLLNDQAVFEYALKKRSDLYDLVAGYSEMAELNAEICHEFLSCEIDLSDF' A
#
# COMPACT_ATOMS: atom_id res chain seq x y z
N MET A 1 41.28 2.90 12.19
CA MET A 1 40.48 2.59 11.00
C MET A 1 39.31 1.77 11.47
N GLN A 2 38.17 2.44 11.65
CA GLN A 2 36.88 1.81 11.89
C GLN A 2 35.95 2.57 10.95
N ASP A 3 35.75 1.96 9.78
CA ASP A 3 34.74 2.41 8.83
C ASP A 3 33.39 2.05 9.44
N ASN A 4 32.79 3.03 10.12
CA ASN A 4 31.41 2.96 10.59
C ASN A 4 30.50 3.10 9.37
N ASN A 5 30.39 2.01 8.60
CA ASN A 5 29.34 1.82 7.62
C ASN A 5 28.05 1.50 8.38
N ASN A 6 27.47 2.51 9.04
CA ASN A 6 26.04 2.52 9.28
C ASN A 6 25.44 3.27 8.10
N GLU A 7 25.18 2.52 7.03
CA GLU A 7 24.46 3.00 5.86
C GLU A 7 23.08 3.49 6.31
N ILE A 8 22.97 4.78 6.61
CA ILE A 8 21.70 5.49 6.54
C ILE A 8 21.44 5.67 5.05
N SER A 9 20.96 4.61 4.41
CA SER A 9 20.58 4.59 3.00
C SER A 9 19.20 3.94 2.82
N ASP A 10 18.24 4.32 3.67
CA ASP A 10 16.79 4.00 3.53
C ASP A 10 15.96 5.30 3.36
N GLY A 11 16.63 6.40 2.99
CA GLY A 11 16.18 7.77 3.27
C GLY A 11 15.23 8.44 2.28
N ALA A 12 14.69 7.76 1.27
CA ALA A 12 13.66 8.35 0.42
C ALA A 12 12.69 7.29 -0.08
N LEU A 13 11.47 7.29 0.47
CA LEU A 13 10.32 6.62 -0.13
C LEU A 13 10.19 7.11 -1.58
N SER A 14 9.99 6.19 -2.52
CA SER A 14 9.60 6.60 -3.88
C SER A 14 8.25 7.33 -3.83
N GLU A 15 7.92 8.14 -4.84
CA GLU A 15 6.61 8.83 -4.87
C GLU A 15 5.46 7.82 -4.83
N GLN A 16 5.61 6.69 -5.52
CA GLN A 16 4.62 5.61 -5.50
C GLN A 16 4.50 4.97 -4.13
N GLU A 17 5.61 4.67 -3.47
CA GLU A 17 5.62 4.05 -2.14
C GLU A 17 5.07 4.99 -1.06
N LEU A 18 5.40 6.28 -1.15
CA LEU A 18 4.80 7.33 -0.32
C LEU A 18 3.28 7.33 -0.45
N ARG A 19 2.75 7.34 -1.68
CA ARG A 19 1.30 7.29 -1.94
C ARG A 19 0.68 6.02 -1.38
N MET A 20 1.26 4.85 -1.66
CA MET A 20 0.75 3.57 -1.17
C MET A 20 0.72 3.51 0.36
N MET A 21 1.77 3.99 1.03
CA MET A 21 1.79 4.04 2.50
C MET A 21 0.73 5.01 3.05
N CYS A 22 0.57 6.18 2.43
CA CYS A 22 -0.46 7.15 2.81
C CYS A 22 -1.87 6.56 2.68
N ASP A 23 -2.15 5.87 1.56
CA ASP A 23 -3.42 5.19 1.32
C ASP A 23 -3.65 4.07 2.34
N TYR A 24 -2.64 3.24 2.59
CA TYR A 24 -2.72 2.11 3.53
C TYR A 24 -3.01 2.53 4.96
N PHE A 25 -2.37 3.61 5.44
CA PHE A 25 -2.60 4.15 6.78
C PHE A 25 -3.74 5.18 6.83
N SER A 26 -4.31 5.56 5.68
CA SER A 26 -5.31 6.64 5.56
C SER A 26 -4.84 7.95 6.19
N ILE A 27 -3.62 8.37 5.85
CA ILE A 27 -3.00 9.61 6.34
C ILE A 27 -2.52 10.47 5.18
N GLU A 28 -2.35 11.77 5.43
CA GLU A 28 -1.78 12.69 4.46
C GLU A 28 -0.25 12.54 4.36
N PRO A 29 0.36 12.81 3.19
CA PRO A 29 1.82 12.73 3.02
C PRO A 29 2.59 13.57 4.02
N GLN A 30 2.08 14.74 4.40
CA GLN A 30 2.73 15.60 5.38
C GLN A 30 2.75 14.98 6.77
N THR A 31 1.74 14.19 7.14
CA THR A 31 1.71 13.46 8.41
C THR A 31 2.81 12.40 8.43
N LEU A 32 2.97 11.67 7.32
CA LEU A 32 4.00 10.64 7.22
C LEU A 32 5.43 11.22 7.19
N LEU A 33 5.63 12.35 6.52
CA LEU A 33 6.96 12.95 6.32
C LEU A 33 7.42 13.85 7.47
N ASN A 34 6.49 14.46 8.21
CA ASN A 34 6.84 15.44 9.25
C ASN A 34 6.81 14.87 10.68
N ASP A 35 6.20 13.70 10.88
CA ASP A 35 6.19 13.01 12.18
C ASP A 35 7.10 11.77 12.14
N GLN A 36 8.23 11.86 12.84
CA GLN A 36 9.24 10.80 12.89
C GLN A 36 8.68 9.48 13.43
N ALA A 37 7.80 9.53 14.44
CA ALA A 37 7.25 8.31 15.04
C ALA A 37 6.29 7.60 14.08
N VAL A 38 5.50 8.39 13.32
CA VAL A 38 4.63 7.85 12.26
C VAL A 38 5.47 7.27 11.14
N PHE A 39 6.51 7.96 10.70
CA PHE A 39 7.42 7.49 9.66
C PHE A 39 8.05 6.14 10.04
N GLU A 40 8.66 6.04 11.21
CA GLU A 40 9.29 4.81 11.70
C GLU A 40 8.29 3.65 11.83
N TYR A 41 7.09 3.93 12.33
CA TYR A 41 6.03 2.92 12.40
C TYR A 41 5.60 2.42 11.02
N ALA A 42 5.42 3.34 10.07
CA ALA A 42 5.09 2.99 8.69
C ALA A 42 6.18 2.13 8.07
N LEU A 43 7.46 2.47 8.25
CA LEU A 43 8.58 1.66 7.73
C LEU A 43 8.58 0.24 8.33
N LYS A 44 8.28 0.09 9.62
CA LYS A 44 8.16 -1.23 10.26
C LYS A 44 7.03 -2.09 9.65
N LYS A 45 6.02 -1.45 9.07
CA LYS A 45 4.85 -2.08 8.45
C LYS A 45 4.96 -2.20 6.93
N ARG A 46 6.09 -1.80 6.35
CA ARG A 46 6.35 -1.83 4.91
C ARG A 46 6.20 -3.24 4.31
N SER A 47 6.64 -4.28 5.04
CA SER A 47 6.46 -5.68 4.60
C SER A 47 4.99 -6.07 4.53
N ASP A 48 4.20 -5.72 5.54
CA ASP A 48 2.76 -6.05 5.60
C ASP A 48 2.01 -5.42 4.41
N LEU A 49 2.42 -4.21 3.99
CA LEU A 49 1.90 -3.54 2.79
C LEU A 49 2.29 -4.30 1.51
N TYR A 50 3.55 -4.71 1.37
CA TYR A 50 3.98 -5.47 0.19
C TYR A 50 3.30 -6.84 0.09
N ASP A 51 3.11 -7.52 1.21
CA ASP A 51 2.38 -8.79 1.27
C ASP A 51 0.91 -8.60 0.85
N LEU A 52 0.28 -7.49 1.25
CA LEU A 52 -1.08 -7.15 0.81
C LEU A 52 -1.14 -6.93 -0.71
N VAL A 53 -0.21 -6.15 -1.26
CA VAL A 53 -0.13 -5.87 -2.71
C VAL A 53 0.10 -7.17 -3.49
N ALA A 54 1.01 -8.03 -3.01
CA ALA A 54 1.28 -9.33 -3.61
C ALA A 54 0.01 -10.20 -3.61
N GLY A 55 -0.67 -10.32 -2.46
CA GLY A 55 -1.89 -11.12 -2.35
C GLY A 55 -3.01 -10.65 -3.29
N TYR A 56 -3.22 -9.34 -3.43
CA TYR A 56 -4.18 -8.82 -4.41
C TYR A 56 -3.76 -9.07 -5.85
N SER A 57 -2.46 -8.99 -6.14
CA SER A 57 -1.93 -9.25 -7.49
C SER A 57 -2.10 -10.72 -7.89
N GLU A 58 -1.82 -11.64 -6.97
CA GLU A 58 -2.01 -13.09 -7.17
C GLU A 58 -3.48 -13.45 -7.40
N MET A 59 -4.40 -12.73 -6.76
CA MET A 59 -5.84 -12.97 -6.89
C MET A 59 -6.52 -12.13 -7.97
N ALA A 60 -5.78 -11.29 -8.71
CA ALA A 60 -6.36 -10.29 -9.60
C ALA A 60 -7.24 -10.91 -10.70
N GLU A 61 -6.77 -11.98 -11.35
CA GLU A 61 -7.52 -12.69 -12.40
C GLU A 61 -8.79 -13.34 -11.84
N LEU A 62 -8.66 -14.09 -10.74
CA LEU A 62 -9.80 -14.73 -10.07
C LEU A 62 -10.85 -13.73 -9.61
N ASN A 63 -10.42 -12.62 -9.00
CA ASN A 63 -11.32 -11.56 -8.57
C ASN A 63 -12.03 -10.91 -9.75
N ALA A 64 -11.36 -10.76 -10.90
CA ALA A 64 -11.98 -10.24 -12.11
C ALA A 64 -13.04 -11.19 -12.69
N GLU A 65 -12.78 -12.50 -12.70
CA GLU A 65 -13.73 -13.52 -13.16
C GLU A 65 -15.00 -13.54 -12.29
N ILE A 66 -14.84 -13.54 -10.96
CA ILE A 66 -15.96 -13.47 -10.01
C ILE A 66 -16.79 -12.21 -10.27
N CYS A 67 -16.15 -11.04 -10.31
CA CYS A 67 -16.86 -9.78 -10.58
C CYS A 67 -17.60 -9.82 -11.93
N HIS A 68 -17.02 -10.45 -12.95
CA HIS A 68 -17.68 -10.59 -14.26
C HIS A 68 -18.91 -11.49 -14.22
N GLU A 69 -18.85 -12.62 -13.50
CA GLU A 69 -19.98 -13.54 -13.35
C GLU A 69 -21.17 -12.86 -12.65
N PHE A 70 -20.90 -12.10 -11.58
CA PHE A 70 -21.94 -11.41 -10.80
C PHE A 70 -22.37 -10.06 -11.36
N LEU A 71 -21.71 -9.54 -12.40
CA LEU A 71 -22.07 -8.26 -13.05
C LEU A 71 -23.53 -8.27 -13.52
N SER A 72 -24.01 -9.40 -14.02
CA SER A 72 -25.41 -9.56 -14.46
C SER A 72 -26.43 -9.45 -13.31
N CYS A 73 -26.04 -9.77 -12.08
CA CYS A 73 -26.90 -9.68 -10.90
C CYS A 73 -26.95 -8.25 -10.32
N GLU A 74 -25.90 -7.45 -10.51
CA GLU A 74 -25.86 -6.06 -10.03
C GLU A 74 -26.57 -5.07 -10.96
N ILE A 75 -26.77 -5.45 -12.22
CA ILE A 75 -27.50 -4.64 -13.23
C ILE A 75 -29.01 -4.56 -12.93
N ASP A 76 -29.56 -5.41 -12.05
CA ASP A 76 -31.00 -5.50 -11.77
C ASP A 76 -31.49 -4.58 -10.61
N LEU A 77 -30.72 -3.54 -10.26
CA LEU A 77 -31.06 -2.60 -9.17
C LEU A 77 -31.40 -1.18 -9.64
N SER A 78 -31.43 -0.91 -10.95
CA SER A 78 -31.74 0.42 -11.52
C SER A 78 -33.12 0.58 -12.15
N ASP A 79 -33.96 -0.47 -12.18
CA ASP A 79 -35.29 -0.44 -12.79
C ASP A 79 -36.46 -0.25 -11.78
N PHE A 80 -36.22 0.46 -10.67
CA PHE A 80 -37.27 0.95 -9.76
C PHE A 80 -37.14 2.45 -9.45
#